data_AF-A0A5B7KEA2-F1
#
_entry.id   AF-A0A5B7KEA2-F1
#
_cell.length_a   1.000
_cell.length_b   1.000
_cell.length_c   1.000
_cell.angle_alpha   90.00
_cell.angle_beta   90.00
_cell.angle_gamma   90.00
#
_symmetry.space_group_name_H-M   'P 1'
#
loop_
_entity.id
_entity.type
_entity.pdbx_description
1 polymer ?
#
loop_
_entity_poly.entity_id
_entity_poly.type
_entity_poly.pdbx_seq_one_letter_code
_entity_poly.pdbx_strand_id
1 'polypeptide(L)'
;MTSRPQRSLASPVLSTTVEVPKPVRGHRSHTPDKSQRFDLTLFHAPVHSSRQTCKYCSKKGNILRSNIVCSVCKVHLCLNADGNCFIKYHETVA
;
A
#
# COMPACT_ATOMS: atom_id res chain seq x y z
N MET A 1 42.20 43.42 10.20
CA MET A 1 41.18 43.93 9.25
C MET A 1 41.32 43.09 8.00
N THR A 2 40.47 42.10 7.74
CA THR A 2 39.19 42.30 7.06
C THR A 2 38.17 41.20 7.42
N SER A 3 36.97 41.61 7.77
CA SER A 3 35.80 40.80 8.07
C SER A 3 35.18 40.27 6.77
N ARG A 4 34.85 38.98 6.69
CA ARG A 4 34.01 38.43 5.60
C ARG A 4 32.54 38.46 6.03
N PRO A 5 31.62 39.09 5.28
CA PRO A 5 30.20 39.06 5.62
C PRO A 5 29.56 37.74 5.16
N GLN A 6 28.83 37.09 6.06
CA GLN A 6 27.88 36.01 5.74
C GLN A 6 26.78 36.56 4.82
N ARG A 7 26.65 35.98 3.62
CA ARG A 7 25.54 36.27 2.72
C ARG A 7 24.45 35.23 2.93
N SER A 8 23.54 35.51 3.87
CA SER A 8 22.30 34.75 4.05
C SER A 8 21.34 35.10 2.92
N LEU A 9 21.22 34.25 1.90
CA LEU A 9 20.12 34.33 0.95
C LEU A 9 18.91 33.59 1.54
N ALA A 10 18.01 34.36 2.15
CA ALA A 10 16.68 33.88 2.47
C ALA A 10 15.89 33.74 1.15
N SER A 11 15.62 32.51 0.73
CA SER A 11 14.65 32.24 -0.33
C SER A 11 13.24 32.53 0.20
N PRO A 12 12.40 33.32 -0.49
CA PRO A 12 11.01 33.47 -0.11
C PRO A 12 10.27 32.17 -0.45
N VAL A 13 9.89 31.41 0.57
CA VAL A 13 8.94 30.30 0.41
C VAL A 13 7.59 30.93 0.12
N LEU A 14 7.20 30.92 -1.15
CA LEU A 14 5.85 31.25 -1.58
C LEU A 14 4.94 30.11 -1.07
N SER A 15 4.36 30.31 0.11
CA SER A 15 3.36 29.42 0.68
C SER A 15 2.08 29.51 -0.13
N THR A 16 1.99 28.73 -1.20
CA THR A 16 0.72 28.49 -1.90
C THR A 16 -0.18 27.71 -0.95
N THR A 17 -1.11 28.40 -0.29
CA THR A 17 -2.17 27.78 0.51
C THR A 17 -3.11 27.07 -0.46
N VAL A 18 -2.80 25.83 -0.81
CA VAL A 18 -3.74 24.95 -1.52
C VAL A 18 -4.85 24.63 -0.53
N GLU A 19 -6.02 25.22 -0.74
CA GLU A 19 -7.20 24.98 0.07
C GLU A 19 -7.61 23.51 -0.06
N VAL A 20 -7.30 22.71 0.95
CA VAL A 20 -7.69 21.29 1.00
C VAL A 20 -9.21 21.24 1.16
N PRO A 21 -9.97 20.67 0.20
CA PRO A 21 -11.40 20.60 0.33
C PRO A 21 -11.78 19.82 1.59
N LYS A 22 -12.69 20.40 2.38
CA LYS A 22 -13.19 19.78 3.61
C LYS A 22 -13.82 18.42 3.24
N PRO A 23 -13.48 17.32 3.93
CA PRO A 23 -14.07 16.02 3.65
C PRO A 23 -15.59 16.13 3.70
N VAL A 24 -16.26 15.81 2.59
CA VAL A 24 -17.72 15.76 2.53
C VAL A 24 -18.17 14.64 3.48
N ARG A 25 -18.69 15.01 4.65
CA ARG A 25 -19.30 14.05 5.56
C ARG A 25 -20.64 13.65 4.97
N GLY A 26 -20.71 12.40 4.51
CA GLY A 26 -21.98 11.78 4.15
C GLY A 26 -21.99 11.26 2.72
N HIS A 27 -21.41 10.08 2.53
CA HIS A 27 -22.03 9.05 1.68
C HIS A 27 -21.49 7.67 2.08
N ARG A 28 -21.55 7.32 3.37
CA ARG A 28 -21.34 5.94 3.82
C ARG A 28 -22.65 5.17 3.65
N SER A 29 -23.15 5.06 2.41
CA SER A 29 -24.50 4.56 2.13
C SER A 29 -24.70 3.09 2.51
N HIS A 30 -23.63 2.32 2.70
CA HIS A 30 -23.76 0.97 3.22
C HIS A 30 -22.45 0.57 3.89
N THR A 31 -22.39 0.76 5.20
CA THR A 31 -21.26 0.22 5.96
C THR A 31 -21.72 -1.16 6.47
N PRO A 32 -21.16 -2.29 6.00
CA PRO A 32 -21.65 -3.66 6.30
C PRO A 32 -21.65 -3.99 7.79
N ASP A 33 -22.28 -5.07 8.26
CA ASP A 33 -22.35 -5.34 9.71
C ASP A 33 -20.94 -5.49 10.35
N LYS A 34 -20.84 -5.25 11.67
CA LYS A 34 -19.57 -5.43 12.40
C LYS A 34 -19.02 -6.85 12.22
N SER A 35 -19.88 -7.86 12.21
CA SER A 35 -19.48 -9.25 11.96
C SER A 35 -18.75 -9.37 10.63
N GLN A 36 -19.30 -8.83 9.54
CA GLN A 36 -18.66 -8.86 8.22
C GLN A 36 -17.39 -8.00 8.13
N ARG A 37 -17.35 -6.83 8.79
CA ARG A 37 -16.17 -5.95 8.75
C ARG A 37 -14.98 -6.48 9.52
N PHE A 38 -15.24 -7.22 10.59
CA PHE A 38 -14.20 -7.71 11.50
C PHE A 38 -14.01 -9.23 11.40
N ASP A 39 -14.69 -9.91 10.46
CA ASP A 39 -14.41 -11.29 10.15
C ASP A 39 -13.06 -11.38 9.41
N LEU A 40 -12.02 -11.63 10.20
CA LEU A 40 -10.65 -11.79 9.73
C LEU A 40 -10.48 -13.02 8.83
N THR A 41 -11.47 -13.93 8.76
CA THR A 41 -11.43 -15.10 7.88
C THR A 41 -11.89 -14.78 6.46
N LEU A 42 -12.73 -13.76 6.28
CA LEU A 42 -13.25 -13.34 4.98
C LEU A 42 -12.41 -12.23 4.33
N PHE A 43 -11.67 -11.46 5.14
CA PHE A 43 -10.93 -10.31 4.63
C PHE A 43 -9.48 -10.66 4.26
N HIS A 44 -9.27 -10.98 2.98
CA HIS A 44 -7.94 -11.21 2.42
C HIS A 44 -7.16 -9.89 2.33
N ALA A 45 -6.33 -9.62 3.33
CA ALA A 45 -5.50 -8.42 3.41
C ALA A 45 -4.02 -8.74 3.11
N PRO A 46 -3.31 -7.87 2.38
CA PRO A 46 -1.86 -7.97 2.22
C PRO A 46 -1.17 -7.54 3.53
N VAL A 47 -0.31 -8.40 4.06
CA VAL A 47 0.52 -8.12 5.24
C VAL A 47 1.99 -8.29 4.86
N HIS A 48 2.86 -7.41 5.37
CA HIS A 48 4.30 -7.55 5.17
C HIS A 48 4.88 -8.67 6.04
N SER A 49 5.72 -9.51 5.45
CA SER A 49 6.43 -10.61 6.12
C SER A 49 7.81 -10.84 5.48
N SER A 50 8.49 -11.91 5.87
CA SER A 50 9.77 -12.30 5.27
C SER A 50 9.59 -12.62 3.78
N ARG A 51 10.64 -12.39 2.97
CA ARG A 51 10.56 -12.64 1.52
C ARG A 51 10.50 -14.13 1.24
N GLN A 52 9.46 -14.57 0.54
CA GLN A 52 9.32 -15.92 0.01
C GLN A 52 8.93 -15.90 -1.45
N THR A 53 8.91 -17.06 -2.11
CA THR A 53 8.53 -17.18 -3.52
C THR A 53 7.04 -16.87 -3.70
N CYS A 54 6.71 -16.08 -4.71
CA CYS A 54 5.32 -15.78 -5.06
C CYS A 54 4.61 -17.04 -5.54
N LYS A 55 3.49 -17.41 -4.89
CA LYS A 55 2.75 -18.64 -5.22
C LYS A 55 2.11 -18.61 -6.62
N TYR A 56 1.77 -17.41 -7.11
CA TYR A 56 1.04 -17.25 -8.37
C TYR A 56 1.98 -17.21 -9.60
N CYS A 57 3.01 -16.38 -9.58
CA CYS A 57 3.85 -16.15 -10.76
C CYS A 57 5.23 -16.82 -10.72
N SER A 58 5.68 -17.38 -9.58
CA SER A 58 6.95 -18.09 -9.56
C SER A 58 6.84 -19.41 -10.29
N LYS A 59 7.79 -19.68 -11.18
CA LYS A 59 7.88 -20.92 -11.94
C LYS A 59 9.32 -21.41 -11.94
N LYS A 60 9.54 -22.69 -12.25
CA LYS A 60 10.90 -23.24 -12.40
C LYS A 60 11.65 -22.43 -13.48
N GLY A 61 12.84 -21.93 -13.14
CA GLY A 61 13.64 -21.06 -14.01
C GLY A 61 13.30 -19.57 -13.95
N ASN A 62 12.19 -19.17 -13.31
CA ASN A 62 11.85 -17.76 -13.06
C ASN A 62 11.20 -17.61 -11.67
N ILE A 63 12.05 -17.43 -10.66
CA ILE A 63 11.62 -17.38 -9.26
C ILE A 63 11.40 -15.91 -8.86
N LEU A 64 10.14 -15.50 -8.80
CA LEU A 64 9.77 -14.20 -8.26
C LEU A 64 9.56 -14.29 -6.75
N ARG A 65 10.05 -13.29 -6.00
CA ARG A 65 9.87 -13.24 -4.55
C ARG A 65 8.99 -12.08 -4.14
N SER A 66 8.20 -12.29 -3.08
CA SER A 66 7.35 -11.29 -2.47
C SER A 66 7.53 -11.31 -0.95
N ASN A 67 7.50 -10.12 -0.34
CA ASN A 67 7.38 -9.90 1.09
C ASN A 67 5.93 -9.64 1.53
N ILE A 68 4.95 -9.86 0.65
CA ILE A 68 3.53 -9.71 0.96
C ILE A 68 2.93 -11.10 1.12
N VAL A 69 2.28 -11.33 2.25
CA VAL A 69 1.52 -12.54 2.57
C VAL A 69 0.05 -12.20 2.77
N CYS A 70 -0.86 -13.07 2.33
CA CYS A 70 -2.28 -12.94 2.66
C CYS A 70 -2.54 -13.29 4.13
N SER A 71 -3.25 -12.43 4.85
CA SER A 71 -3.67 -12.65 6.25
C SER A 71 -4.44 -13.96 6.45
N VAL A 72 -5.22 -14.37 5.45
CA VAL A 72 -6.09 -15.57 5.49
C VAL A 72 -5.37 -16.78 4.92
N CYS A 73 -5.03 -16.77 3.63
CA CYS A 73 -4.47 -17.93 2.92
C CYS A 73 -3.03 -18.28 3.32
N LYS A 74 -2.32 -17.38 4.00
CA LYS A 74 -0.89 -17.52 4.36
C LYS A 74 0.03 -17.81 3.17
N VAL A 75 -0.33 -17.35 1.98
CA VAL A 75 0.49 -17.46 0.76
C VAL A 75 1.16 -16.14 0.41
N HIS A 76 2.38 -16.22 -0.12
CA HIS A 76 3.12 -15.03 -0.57
C HIS A 76 2.75 -14.68 -2.01
N LEU A 77 2.40 -13.42 -2.26
CA LEU A 77 1.91 -12.94 -3.56
C LEU A 77 2.52 -11.59 -3.90
N CYS A 78 2.94 -11.37 -5.14
CA CYS A 78 3.46 -10.07 -5.56
C CYS A 78 2.37 -8.98 -5.52
N LEU A 79 2.76 -7.80 -5.09
CA LEU A 79 1.95 -6.59 -5.11
C LEU A 79 2.83 -5.44 -5.61
N ASN A 80 3.15 -5.46 -6.90
CA ASN A 80 4.12 -4.55 -7.52
C ASN A 80 3.46 -3.71 -8.63
N ALA A 81 4.16 -2.69 -9.11
CA ALA A 81 3.70 -1.84 -10.22
C ALA A 81 3.41 -2.65 -11.51
N ASP A 82 4.24 -3.65 -11.81
CA ASP A 82 4.12 -4.48 -13.01
C ASP A 82 2.99 -5.52 -12.92
N GLY A 83 2.36 -5.67 -11.76
CA GLY A 83 1.26 -6.59 -11.61
C GLY A 83 0.87 -6.89 -10.16
N ASN A 84 -0.42 -7.16 -10.00
CA ASN A 84 -1.03 -7.51 -8.73
C ASN A 84 -1.38 -9.02 -8.71
N CYS A 85 -0.42 -9.85 -8.29
CA CYS A 85 -0.67 -11.28 -8.10
C CYS A 85 -1.59 -11.55 -6.91
N PHE A 86 -1.69 -10.60 -5.97
CA PHE A 86 -2.60 -10.70 -4.83
C PHE A 86 -4.05 -10.79 -5.30
N ILE A 87 -4.51 -9.85 -6.11
CA ILE A 87 -5.89 -9.85 -6.63
C ILE A 87 -6.14 -11.09 -7.49
N LYS A 88 -5.28 -11.34 -8.48
CA LYS A 88 -5.44 -12.45 -9.43
C LYS A 88 -5.56 -13.82 -8.76
N TYR A 89 -4.79 -14.05 -7.70
CA TYR A 89 -4.87 -15.31 -6.95
C TYR A 89 -6.23 -15.46 -6.27
N HIS A 90 -6.70 -14.41 -5.58
CA HIS A 90 -7.95 -14.48 -4.82
C HIS A 90 -9.20 -14.44 -5.71
N GLU A 91 -9.17 -13.82 -6.89
CA GLU A 91 -10.30 -13.95 -7.85
C GLU A 91 -10.51 -15.39 -8.34
N THR A 92 -9.45 -16.21 -8.34
CA THR A 92 -9.51 -17.60 -8.82
C THR A 92 -9.75 -18.63 -7.72
N VAL A 93 -9.53 -18.27 -6.45
CA VAL A 93 -9.48 -19.21 -5.31
C VAL A 93 -10.41 -18.82 -4.16
N ALA A 94 -10.81 -17.55 -4.04
CA ALA A 94 -11.67 -17.04 -2.96
C ALA A 94 -13.16 -17.14 -3.30
#